data_AF-A0A9P7DYH9-F1
#
_entry.id   AF-A0A9P7DYH9-F1
#
_cell.length_a   1.000
_cell.length_b   1.000
_cell.length_c   1.000
_cell.angle_alpha   90.00
_cell.angle_beta   90.00
_cell.angle_gamma   90.00
#
_symmetry.space_group_name_H-M   'P 1'
#
loop_
_entity.id
_entity.type
_entity.pdbx_description
1 polymer ?
#
loop_
_entity_poly.entity_id
_entity_poly.type
_entity_poly.pdbx_seq_one_letter_code
_entity_poly.pdbx_strand_id
1 'polypeptide(L)'
;MDVNLPRDKTTGNPRGFAFLMYEDQRSTVLAVDNLNGANVLGKTLRVDHVKNYKQPKVKGGDGEWEEPEEQSLNARPEMIIDGGHASDSDASSVISIDPEDPMRDYILAQRKEEKALKKSKKSKKSKKSKTSKKRRGDDDKR
;
A
#
# COMPACT_ATOMS: atom_id res chain seq x y z
N MET A 1 2.89 -1.01 6.63
CA MET A 1 2.89 -0.90 8.10
C MET A 1 2.60 0.54 8.48
N ASP A 2 1.99 0.77 9.62
CA ASP A 2 1.86 2.10 10.22
C ASP A 2 2.65 2.17 11.53
N VAL A 3 3.36 3.29 11.74
CA VAL A 3 4.09 3.54 12.98
C VAL A 3 3.59 4.85 13.60
N ASN A 4 3.07 4.75 14.81
CA ASN A 4 2.63 5.88 15.61
C ASN A 4 3.50 6.00 16.87
N LEU A 5 4.15 7.15 17.03
CA LEU A 5 4.96 7.47 18.20
C LEU A 5 4.36 8.69 18.93
N PRO A 6 3.49 8.47 19.94
CA PRO A 6 2.93 9.56 20.72
C PRO A 6 4.03 10.38 21.41
N ARG A 7 4.02 11.68 21.14
CA ARG A 7 4.89 12.68 21.77
C ARG A 7 4.08 13.54 22.72
N ASP A 8 4.75 14.06 23.74
CA ASP A 8 4.16 15.03 24.65
C ASP A 8 3.91 16.36 23.91
N LYS A 9 2.75 16.99 24.15
CA LYS A 9 2.31 18.19 23.42
C LYS A 9 3.06 19.45 23.85
N THR A 10 3.57 19.48 25.07
CA THR A 10 4.27 20.63 25.64
C THR A 10 5.77 20.56 25.41
N THR A 11 6.38 19.38 25.64
CA THR A 11 7.82 19.19 25.56
C THR A 11 8.30 18.58 24.25
N GLY A 12 7.42 18.00 23.43
CA GLY A 12 7.78 17.32 22.19
C GLY A 12 8.55 16.00 22.39
N ASN A 13 8.84 15.62 23.63
CA ASN A 13 9.58 14.41 23.95
C ASN A 13 8.73 13.15 23.70
N PRO A 14 9.34 12.04 23.25
CA PRO A 14 8.62 10.78 23.07
C PRO A 14 8.19 10.23 24.43
N ARG A 15 6.95 9.73 24.51
CA ARG A 15 6.39 9.21 25.76
C ARG A 15 6.96 7.85 26.20
N GLY A 16 7.87 7.27 25.42
CA GLY A 16 8.50 5.98 25.71
C GLY A 16 7.72 4.75 25.27
N PHE A 17 6.65 4.93 24.48
CA PHE A 17 5.90 3.85 23.86
C PHE A 17 5.53 4.21 22.42
N ALA A 18 5.34 3.20 21.58
CA ALA A 18 4.91 3.34 20.20
C ALA A 18 3.86 2.27 19.88
N PHE A 19 3.03 2.54 18.89
CA PHE A 19 2.11 1.57 18.33
C PHE A 19 2.51 1.25 16.91
N LEU A 20 2.50 -0.04 16.58
CA LEU A 20 2.79 -0.53 15.25
C LEU A 20 1.55 -1.26 14.73
N MET A 21 1.10 -0.88 13.54
CA MET A 21 0.05 -1.57 12.82
C MET A 21 0.68 -2.36 11.67
N TYR A 22 0.47 -3.67 11.70
CA TYR A 22 0.85 -4.56 10.61
C TYR A 22 -0.34 -4.79 9.68
N GLU A 23 -0.04 -5.22 8.46
CA GLU A 23 -1.06 -5.64 7.48
C GLU A 23 -1.66 -7.01 7.84
N ASP A 24 -0.87 -7.90 8.43
CA ASP A 24 -1.27 -9.26 8.81
C ASP A 24 -1.07 -9.47 10.32
N GLN A 25 -2.03 -10.17 10.94
CA GLN A 25 -1.97 -10.59 12.33
C GLN A 25 -0.77 -11.50 12.60
N ARG A 26 -0.39 -12.37 11.65
CA ARG A 26 0.77 -13.27 11.82
C ARG A 26 2.08 -12.49 12.04
N SER A 27 2.21 -11.35 11.38
CA SER A 27 3.35 -10.44 11.55
C SER A 27 3.39 -9.82 12.95
N THR A 28 2.23 -9.55 13.55
CA THR A 28 2.18 -9.06 14.94
C THR A 28 2.68 -10.10 15.93
N VAL A 29 2.39 -11.38 15.70
CA VAL A 29 2.80 -12.50 16.57
C VAL A 29 4.32 -12.67 16.51
N LEU A 30 4.87 -12.73 15.29
CA LEU A 30 6.31 -12.81 15.10
C LEU A 30 7.06 -11.61 15.68
N ALA A 31 6.48 -10.40 15.62
CA ALA A 31 7.11 -9.22 16.21
C ALA A 31 7.17 -9.31 17.73
N VAL A 32 6.08 -9.75 18.38
CA VAL A 32 6.04 -9.92 19.84
C VAL A 32 7.00 -11.03 20.28
N ASP A 33 6.95 -12.19 19.64
CA ASP A 33 7.77 -13.35 20.03
C ASP A 33 9.28 -13.08 19.90
N ASN A 34 9.68 -12.39 18.83
CA ASN A 34 11.11 -12.17 18.55
C ASN A 34 11.69 -10.91 19.21
N LEU A 35 10.88 -9.87 19.46
CA LEU A 35 11.37 -8.55 19.90
C LEU A 35 11.01 -8.22 21.35
N ASN A 36 10.19 -9.02 22.02
CA ASN A 36 9.93 -8.83 23.44
C ASN A 36 11.21 -9.16 24.25
N GLY A 37 11.67 -8.20 25.05
CA GLY A 37 12.93 -8.31 25.79
C GLY A 37 14.18 -7.95 24.97
N ALA A 38 14.03 -7.51 23.71
CA ALA A 38 15.18 -7.06 22.92
C ALA A 38 15.76 -5.75 23.48
N ASN A 39 17.09 -5.65 23.50
CA ASN A 39 17.78 -4.42 23.90
C ASN A 39 18.02 -3.52 22.69
N VAL A 40 17.39 -2.35 22.68
CA VAL A 40 17.52 -1.34 21.62
C VAL A 40 18.01 -0.04 22.23
N LEU A 41 19.13 0.49 21.73
CA LEU A 41 19.74 1.75 22.20
C LEU A 41 19.92 1.79 23.74
N GLY A 42 20.28 0.65 24.33
CA GLY A 42 20.48 0.50 25.78
C GLY A 42 19.20 0.41 26.61
N LYS A 43 18.03 0.27 25.99
CA LYS A 43 16.74 0.06 26.67
C LYS A 43 16.14 -1.28 26.26
N THR A 44 15.64 -2.03 27.24
CA THR A 44 14.90 -3.26 26.99
C THR A 44 13.48 -2.93 26.53
N LEU A 45 13.08 -3.47 25.39
CA LEU A 45 11.75 -3.30 24.84
C LEU A 45 10.78 -4.28 25.47
N ARG A 46 9.57 -3.80 25.76
CA ARG A 46 8.41 -4.63 26.06
C ARG A 46 7.45 -4.53 24.88
N VAL A 47 7.05 -5.68 24.33
CA VAL A 47 6.17 -5.75 23.17
C VAL A 47 4.95 -6.60 23.54
N ASP A 48 3.75 -6.07 23.35
CA ASP A 48 2.48 -6.72 23.69
C ASP A 48 1.46 -6.56 22.54
N HIS A 49 0.51 -7.50 22.44
CA HIS A 49 -0.59 -7.42 21.48
C HIS A 49 -1.70 -6.48 21.93
N VAL A 50 -2.22 -5.67 21.00
CA VAL A 50 -3.39 -4.82 21.22
C VAL A 50 -4.54 -5.29 20.33
N LYS A 51 -5.70 -5.60 20.92
CA LYS A 51 -6.85 -6.17 20.20
C LYS A 51 -7.59 -5.14 19.33
N ASN A 52 -7.75 -3.91 19.82
CA ASN A 52 -8.54 -2.86 19.16
C ASN A 52 -7.72 -1.57 19.04
N TYR A 53 -6.61 -1.62 18.30
CA TYR A 53 -5.84 -0.41 18.03
C TYR A 53 -6.59 0.48 17.03
N LYS A 54 -6.74 1.77 17.37
CA LYS A 54 -7.28 2.81 16.48
C LYS A 54 -6.17 3.80 16.15
N GLN A 55 -6.03 4.12 14.87
CA GLN A 55 -5.10 5.15 14.43
C GLN A 55 -5.47 6.49 15.08
N PRO A 56 -4.48 7.29 15.49
CA PRO A 56 -4.76 8.61 16.05
C PRO A 56 -5.48 9.45 15.00
N LYS A 57 -6.56 10.13 15.41
CA LYS A 57 -7.31 11.04 14.55
C LYS A 57 -6.39 12.17 14.09
N VAL A 58 -6.39 12.45 12.79
CA VAL A 58 -5.70 13.59 12.23
C VAL A 58 -6.64 14.79 12.35
N LYS A 59 -6.14 15.94 12.82
CA LYS A 59 -6.93 17.16 12.90
C LYS A 59 -6.99 17.77 11.49
N GLY A 60 -8.19 17.84 10.91
CA GLY A 60 -8.43 18.55 9.64
C GLY A 60 -8.10 20.04 9.76
N GLY A 61 -7.94 20.71 8.62
CA GLY A 61 -7.64 22.16 8.55
C GLY A 61 -8.73 23.06 9.16
N ASP A 62 -9.91 22.52 9.41
CA ASP A 62 -11.10 23.10 10.05
C ASP A 62 -11.22 22.77 11.55
N GLY A 63 -10.33 21.92 12.08
CA GLY A 63 -10.30 21.56 13.48
C GLY A 63 -11.22 20.41 13.88
N GLU A 64 -11.84 19.73 12.92
CA GLU A 64 -12.63 18.53 13.17
C GLU A 64 -11.70 17.30 13.30
N TRP A 65 -12.04 16.39 14.22
CA TRP A 65 -11.28 15.15 14.45
C TRP A 65 -11.89 14.03 13.62
N GLU A 66 -11.45 13.91 12.38
CA GLU A 66 -11.90 12.83 11.50
C GLU A 66 -11.19 11.51 11.86
N GLU A 67 -11.98 10.45 11.96
CA GLU A 67 -11.47 9.08 12.08
C GLU A 67 -11.17 8.61 10.66
N PRO A 68 -9.92 8.24 10.32
CA PRO A 68 -9.60 7.80 8.98
C PRO A 68 -10.39 6.53 8.66
N GLU A 69 -11.28 6.59 7.67
CA GLU A 69 -12.09 5.44 7.24
C GLU A 69 -11.21 4.30 6.67
N GLU A 70 -10.05 4.66 6.13
CA GLU A 70 -9.06 3.74 5.60
C GLU A 70 -7.82 3.67 6.51
N GLN A 71 -7.39 2.45 6.82
CA GLN A 71 -6.17 2.21 7.58
C GLN A 71 -4.95 2.67 6.76
N SER A 72 -4.45 3.86 7.06
CA SER A 72 -3.24 4.38 6.42
C SER A 72 -2.03 3.52 6.82
N LEU A 73 -1.17 3.17 5.86
CA LEU A 73 0.07 2.43 6.07
C LEU A 73 1.26 3.36 5.75
N ASN A 74 1.55 4.29 6.65
CA ASN A 74 2.54 5.36 6.43
C ASN A 74 3.97 4.87 6.14
N ALA A 75 4.33 3.65 6.57
CA ALA A 75 5.66 3.07 6.42
C ALA A 75 5.81 2.20 5.16
N ARG A 76 4.84 2.22 4.23
CA ARG A 76 5.02 1.59 2.92
C ARG A 76 5.84 2.56 2.05
N PRO A 77 7.09 2.24 1.68
CA PRO A 77 7.81 3.07 0.72
C PRO A 77 6.97 3.14 -0.56
N GLU A 78 6.83 4.34 -1.12
CA GLU A 78 6.33 4.45 -2.49
C GLU A 78 7.22 3.58 -3.35
N MET A 79 6.62 2.59 -4.01
CA MET A 79 7.36 1.85 -5.01
C MET A 79 7.68 2.88 -6.09
N ILE A 80 8.94 3.34 -6.11
CA ILE A 80 9.53 3.99 -7.27
C ILE A 80 9.63 2.86 -8.29
N ILE A 81 8.50 2.53 -8.90
CA ILE A 81 8.49 1.81 -10.16
C ILE A 81 9.08 2.83 -11.10
N ASP A 82 10.28 2.56 -11.60
CA ASP A 82 10.84 3.24 -12.76
C ASP A 82 9.95 2.92 -13.98
N GLY A 83 8.75 3.50 -13.99
CA GLY A 83 7.61 2.95 -14.71
C GLY A 83 6.23 3.21 -14.09
N GLY A 84 5.95 4.46 -13.69
CA GLY A 84 4.63 5.05 -13.80
C GLY A 84 3.52 4.56 -12.86
N HIS A 85 3.03 5.49 -12.04
CA HIS A 85 1.69 5.43 -11.45
C HIS A 85 0.66 5.20 -12.57
N ALA A 86 0.20 3.96 -12.73
CA ALA A 86 -1.00 3.67 -13.48
C ALA A 86 -2.22 3.98 -12.58
N SER A 87 -2.41 5.27 -12.29
CA SER A 87 -3.73 5.78 -11.97
C SER A 87 -4.53 5.78 -13.27
N ASP A 88 -5.69 5.13 -13.24
CA ASP A 88 -6.57 4.91 -14.38
C ASP A 88 -7.32 6.22 -14.70
N SER A 89 -6.63 7.21 -15.25
CA SER A 89 -7.26 8.46 -15.71
C SER A 89 -6.41 9.16 -16.78
N ASP A 90 -6.95 9.12 -17.99
CA ASP A 90 -6.65 9.94 -19.16
C ASP A 90 -5.29 9.79 -19.87
N ALA A 91 -5.36 9.76 -21.20
CA ALA A 91 -4.30 9.33 -22.08
C ALA A 91 -3.27 10.42 -22.42
N SER A 92 -3.09 11.43 -21.56
CA SER A 92 -2.29 12.62 -21.88
C SER A 92 -1.36 13.13 -20.77
N SER A 93 -1.31 12.53 -19.57
CA SER A 93 -0.38 12.95 -18.52
C SER A 93 1.02 12.35 -18.73
N VAL A 94 1.75 13.08 -19.58
CA VAL A 94 3.20 13.13 -19.73
C VAL A 94 3.91 12.99 -18.38
N ILE A 95 4.43 11.80 -18.08
CA ILE A 95 5.67 11.69 -17.30
C ILE A 95 6.73 12.26 -18.25
N SER A 96 7.21 13.46 -17.94
CA SER A 96 8.21 14.21 -18.70
C SER A 96 9.51 13.43 -18.78
N ILE A 97 9.63 12.59 -19.81
CA ILE A 97 10.90 11.98 -20.22
C ILE A 97 11.77 13.12 -20.74
N ASP A 98 12.96 13.26 -20.17
CA ASP A 98 13.95 14.28 -20.54
C ASP A 98 14.21 14.22 -22.06
N PRO A 99 13.99 15.31 -22.83
CA PRO A 99 14.21 15.33 -24.27
C PRO A 99 15.64 15.03 -24.69
N GLU A 100 16.61 15.17 -23.77
CA GLU A 100 18.03 14.93 -24.01
C GLU A 100 18.49 13.50 -23.69
N ASP A 101 17.61 12.62 -23.20
CA ASP A 101 17.99 11.23 -22.86
C ASP A 101 18.23 10.40 -24.15
N PRO A 102 19.45 9.88 -24.37
CA PRO A 102 19.78 9.06 -25.55
C PRO A 102 18.96 7.76 -25.67
N MET A 103 18.22 7.34 -24.64
CA MET A 103 17.32 6.18 -24.67
C MET A 103 15.83 6.51 -24.86
N ARG A 104 15.43 7.76 -25.11
CA ARG A 104 14.02 8.19 -25.17
C ARG A 104 13.14 7.36 -26.13
N ASP A 105 13.59 7.11 -27.35
CA ASP A 105 12.84 6.37 -28.36
C ASP A 105 12.62 4.89 -27.95
N TYR A 106 13.61 4.32 -27.28
CA TYR A 106 13.55 2.95 -26.77
C TYR A 106 12.53 2.83 -25.63
N ILE A 107 12.53 3.78 -24.68
CA ILE A 107 11.58 3.82 -23.56
C ILE A 107 10.13 3.99 -24.05
N LEU A 108 9.92 4.83 -25.07
CA LEU A 108 8.61 5.02 -25.71
C LEU A 108 8.10 3.74 -26.39
N ALA A 109 8.98 3.04 -27.11
CA ALA A 109 8.65 1.78 -27.79
C ALA A 109 8.30 0.67 -26.79
N GLN A 110 9.13 0.48 -25.76
CA GLN A 110 8.94 -0.54 -24.73
C GLN A 110 7.62 -0.33 -23.97
N ARG A 111 7.30 0.94 -23.61
CA ARG A 111 6.04 1.29 -22.93
C ARG A 111 4.82 1.04 -23.82
N LYS A 112 4.93 1.25 -25.14
CA LYS A 112 3.85 0.97 -26.12
C LYS A 112 3.61 -0.54 -26.24
N GLU A 113 4.67 -1.33 -26.25
CA GLU A 113 4.62 -2.79 -26.30
C GLU A 113 4.01 -3.39 -25.01
N GLU A 114 4.44 -2.92 -23.84
CA GLU A 114 3.88 -3.35 -22.56
C GLU A 114 2.38 -3.05 -22.44
N LYS A 115 1.95 -1.87 -22.90
CA LYS A 115 0.52 -1.50 -22.94
C LYS A 115 -0.26 -2.43 -23.87
N ALA A 116 0.31 -2.83 -25.02
CA ALA A 116 -0.31 -3.79 -25.93
C ALA A 116 -0.43 -5.19 -25.30
N LEU A 117 0.62 -5.65 -24.60
CA LEU A 117 0.59 -6.92 -23.86
C LEU A 117 -0.44 -6.91 -22.72
N LYS A 118 -0.52 -5.83 -21.95
CA LYS A 118 -1.50 -5.68 -20.86
C LYS A 118 -2.94 -5.70 -21.39
N LYS A 119 -3.22 -5.01 -22.51
CA LYS A 119 -4.54 -5.04 -23.18
C LYS A 119 -4.91 -6.44 -23.68
N SER A 120 -3.97 -7.18 -24.27
CA SER A 120 -4.23 -8.54 -24.75
C SER A 120 -4.47 -9.55 -23.61
N LYS A 121 -3.76 -9.40 -22.48
CA LYS A 121 -3.99 -10.21 -21.26
C LYS A 121 -5.38 -9.93 -20.66
N LYS A 122 -5.81 -8.66 -20.61
CA LYS A 122 -7.14 -8.26 -20.10
C LYS A 122 -8.28 -8.82 -20.98
N SER A 123 -8.12 -8.81 -22.31
CA SER A 123 -9.12 -9.36 -23.24
C SER A 123 -9.21 -10.89 -23.22
N LYS A 124 -8.08 -11.60 -23.03
CA LYS A 124 -8.09 -13.06 -22.82
C LYS A 124 -8.78 -13.45 -21.52
N LYS A 125 -8.54 -12.71 -20.42
CA LYS A 125 -9.19 -12.93 -19.12
C LYS A 125 -10.71 -12.75 -19.19
N SER A 126 -11.21 -11.75 -19.92
CA SER A 126 -12.64 -11.50 -20.07
C SER A 126 -13.35 -12.53 -20.99
N LYS A 127 -12.65 -13.06 -22.01
CA LYS A 127 -13.19 -14.16 -22.83
C LYS A 127 -13.28 -15.47 -22.05
N LYS A 128 -12.29 -15.78 -21.20
CA LYS A 128 -12.28 -17.00 -20.36
C LYS A 128 -13.43 -16.99 -19.34
N SER A 129 -13.74 -15.84 -18.74
CA SER A 129 -14.85 -15.71 -17.77
C SER A 129 -16.24 -15.76 -18.42
N LYS A 130 -16.38 -15.31 -19.68
CA LYS A 130 -17.64 -15.45 -20.43
C LYS A 130 -17.91 -16.90 -20.86
N THR A 131 -16.87 -17.64 -21.26
CA THR A 131 -17.00 -19.05 -21.64
C THR A 131 -17.34 -19.94 -20.44
N SER A 132 -16.75 -19.67 -19.26
CA SER A 132 -17.05 -20.45 -18.06
C SER A 132 -18.46 -20.20 -17.50
N LYS A 133 -19.00 -18.97 -17.64
CA LYS A 133 -20.39 -18.67 -17.29
C LYS A 133 -21.40 -19.34 -18.22
N LYS A 134 -21.13 -19.41 -19.53
CA LYS A 134 -22.04 -20.06 -20.48
C LYS A 134 -22.15 -21.57 -20.26
N ARG A 135 -21.06 -22.23 -19.85
CA ARG A 135 -21.06 -23.68 -19.55
C ARG A 135 -21.78 -24.05 -18.26
N ARG A 136 -21.89 -23.14 -17.29
CA ARG A 136 -22.57 -23.41 -16.00
C ARG A 136 -24.09 -23.19 -16.04
N GLY A 137 -24.62 -22.55 -17.09
CA GLY A 137 -26.05 -22.26 -17.22
C GLY A 137 -26.86 -23.29 -18.01
N ASP A 138 -26.20 -24.27 -18.65
CA ASP A 138 -26.87 -25.30 -19.46
C ASP A 138 -27.22 -26.56 -18.63
N ASP A 139 -26.56 -26.79 -17.48
CA ASP A 139 -26.79 -27.96 -16.63
C ASP A 139 -27.98 -27.81 -15.65
N ASP A 140 -28.53 -26.60 -15.48
CA ASP A 140 -29.62 -26.29 -14.51
C ASP A 140 -31.05 -26.35 -15.12
N LYS A 141 -31.22 -26.95 -16.30
CA LYS A 141 -32.51 -26.98 -17.04
C LYS A 141 -33.08 -28.37 -17.37
N ARG A 142 -32.71 -29.42 -16.63
CA ARG A 142 -33.31 -30.76 -16.76
C ARG A 142 -34.06 -31.18 -15.50
#